data_AF-A0A533V926-F1
#
_entry.id   AF-A0A533V926-F1
#
_cell.length_a   1.000
_cell.length_b   1.000
_cell.length_c   1.000
_cell.angle_alpha   90.00
_cell.angle_beta   90.00
_cell.angle_gamma   90.00
#
_symmetry.space_group_name_H-M   'P 1'
#
loop_
_entity.id
_entity.type
_entity.pdbx_description
1 polymer ?
#
loop_
_entity_poly.entity_id
_entity_poly.type
_entity_poly.pdbx_seq_one_letter_code
_entity_poly.pdbx_strand_id
1 'polypeptide(L)'
;MSEDSVTDIHRRWYFTLLNPSSYKTSAAISIIASLGIIGINYTSYSHFTELIIHFVIATGITAGGFFLDLFLLKGTPTNKISKVIHVAAFSSSLWLVTILLGLLANNIFSKNSDIVNYDLAGMFVASGLRYGIFVSVFGSRIIRSVLISFIMPTIFFTNLLPYTSTFTLHDRVTELVMGSLIFTVGVVWSILTDRAGCPNFKSTFRILQAFLSAWTENRQEKMEDIFESRSKVDEIRTRMMKFERQDGKQVFVVLPDIHPGPFNPIGGSNLPHKLFNFFQKNAIVLHSISDHSLNLPTISEVNKYLESLKNLIIKNSGNECSLP
;
A
#
# COMPACT_ATOMS: atom_id res chain seq x y z
N MET A 1 -10.32 -44.39 -13.64
CA MET A 1 -10.13 -43.45 -12.51
C MET A 1 -9.82 -42.10 -13.12
N SER A 2 -10.82 -41.22 -13.23
CA SER A 2 -10.62 -39.86 -13.71
C SER A 2 -9.93 -39.07 -12.60
N GLU A 3 -8.68 -38.67 -12.82
CA GLU A 3 -8.01 -37.71 -11.97
C GLU A 3 -8.85 -36.43 -11.88
N ASP A 4 -9.09 -35.98 -10.66
CA ASP A 4 -9.94 -34.85 -10.35
C ASP A 4 -9.30 -33.54 -10.86
N SER A 5 -9.75 -33.10 -12.04
CA SER A 5 -9.27 -31.90 -12.73
C SER A 5 -9.29 -30.63 -11.87
N VAL A 6 -10.17 -30.55 -10.87
CA VAL A 6 -10.26 -29.42 -9.92
C VAL A 6 -9.04 -29.44 -8.99
N THR A 7 -8.69 -30.62 -8.48
CA THR A 7 -7.52 -30.82 -7.61
C THR A 7 -6.21 -30.51 -8.35
N ASP A 8 -6.15 -30.80 -9.65
CA ASP A 8 -5.00 -30.50 -10.50
C ASP A 8 -4.82 -28.99 -10.78
N ILE A 9 -5.92 -28.24 -10.95
CA ILE A 9 -5.89 -26.78 -11.04
C ILE A 9 -5.42 -26.17 -9.72
N HIS A 10 -5.95 -26.63 -8.58
CA HIS A 10 -5.50 -26.14 -7.27
C HIS A 10 -4.02 -26.44 -6.99
N ARG A 11 -3.52 -27.61 -7.41
CA ARG A 11 -2.10 -27.96 -7.30
C ARG A 11 -1.22 -27.10 -8.20
N ARG A 12 -1.66 -26.80 -9.43
CA ARG A 12 -0.95 -25.95 -10.40
C ARG A 12 -0.83 -24.50 -9.95
N TRP A 13 -1.79 -24.00 -9.17
CA TRP A 13 -1.79 -22.66 -8.58
C TRP A 13 -1.45 -22.64 -7.09
N TYR A 14 -0.91 -23.73 -6.54
CA TYR A 14 -0.54 -23.76 -5.11
C TYR A 14 0.48 -22.67 -4.76
N PHE A 15 1.40 -22.35 -5.67
CA PHE A 15 2.34 -21.24 -5.50
C PHE A 15 1.70 -19.84 -5.55
N THR A 16 0.48 -19.68 -6.07
CA THR A 16 -0.27 -18.42 -5.96
C THR A 16 -1.09 -18.33 -4.67
N LEU A 17 -1.25 -19.45 -3.93
CA LEU A 17 -1.76 -19.45 -2.55
C LEU A 17 -0.70 -18.96 -1.55
N LEU A 18 0.60 -19.05 -1.88
CA LEU A 18 1.63 -18.25 -1.23
C LEU A 18 1.37 -16.80 -1.61
N ASN A 19 0.53 -16.17 -0.81
CA ASN A 19 0.20 -14.78 -0.99
C ASN A 19 1.24 -13.94 -0.21
N PRO A 20 2.23 -13.31 -0.86
CA PRO A 20 3.14 -12.38 -0.18
C PRO A 20 2.41 -11.19 0.46
N SER A 21 1.13 -10.96 0.13
CA SER A 21 0.28 -9.97 0.82
C SER A 21 -0.39 -10.48 2.10
N SER A 22 -0.20 -11.75 2.49
CA SER A 22 -0.65 -12.23 3.80
C SER A 22 0.24 -11.68 4.91
N TYR A 23 -0.37 -11.17 5.98
CA TYR A 23 0.39 -10.71 7.14
C TYR A 23 1.17 -11.86 7.80
N LYS A 24 0.69 -13.12 7.67
CA LYS A 24 1.36 -14.30 8.24
C LYS A 24 2.66 -14.62 7.50
N THR A 25 2.67 -14.53 6.17
CA THR A 25 3.87 -14.76 5.36
C THR A 25 4.89 -13.64 5.63
N SER A 26 4.43 -12.40 5.75
CA SER A 26 5.31 -11.28 6.12
C SER A 26 5.86 -11.40 7.54
N ALA A 27 5.07 -11.88 8.51
CA ALA A 27 5.58 -12.17 9.86
C ALA A 27 6.69 -13.22 9.80
N ALA A 28 6.49 -14.33 9.06
CA ALA A 28 7.52 -15.34 8.87
C ALA A 28 8.78 -14.78 8.21
N ILE A 29 8.64 -13.98 7.14
CA ILE A 29 9.76 -13.32 6.46
C ILE A 29 10.55 -12.43 7.43
N SER A 30 9.86 -11.63 8.24
CA SER A 30 10.52 -10.74 9.19
C SER A 30 11.28 -11.49 10.29
N ILE A 31 10.75 -12.60 10.79
CA ILE A 31 11.41 -13.45 11.79
C ILE A 31 12.62 -14.13 11.14
N ILE A 32 12.45 -14.75 9.97
CA ILE A 32 13.55 -15.40 9.24
C ILE A 32 14.66 -14.40 8.92
N ALA A 33 14.32 -13.20 8.46
CA ALA A 33 15.31 -12.16 8.17
C ALA A 33 16.07 -11.74 9.44
N SER A 34 15.35 -11.56 10.56
CA SER A 34 15.95 -11.20 11.85
C SER A 34 16.87 -12.29 12.40
N LEU A 35 16.47 -13.56 12.29
CA LEU A 35 17.32 -14.70 12.61
C LEU A 35 18.53 -14.76 11.66
N GLY A 36 18.35 -14.46 10.38
CA GLY A 36 19.44 -14.38 9.41
C GLY A 36 20.49 -13.34 9.80
N ILE A 37 20.07 -12.15 10.26
CA ILE A 37 20.98 -11.08 10.72
C ILE A 37 21.84 -11.59 11.89
N ILE A 38 21.23 -12.19 12.91
CA ILE A 38 21.96 -12.78 14.04
C ILE A 38 22.86 -13.93 13.59
N GLY A 39 22.36 -14.80 12.70
CA GLY A 39 23.06 -16.01 12.26
C GLY A 39 24.28 -15.73 11.40
N ILE A 40 24.29 -14.65 10.62
CA ILE A 40 25.49 -14.23 9.88
C ILE A 40 26.58 -13.77 10.85
N ASN A 41 26.20 -13.18 11.99
CA ASN A 41 27.13 -12.73 13.02
C ASN A 41 27.60 -13.86 13.98
N TYR A 42 27.43 -15.14 13.59
CA TYR A 42 27.70 -16.28 14.48
C TYR A 42 29.14 -16.33 15.00
N THR A 43 30.12 -15.85 14.22
CA THR A 43 31.54 -15.87 14.58
C THR A 43 31.89 -14.93 15.72
N SER A 44 31.02 -13.96 16.02
CA SER A 44 31.26 -12.97 17.08
C SER A 44 30.78 -13.44 18.45
N TYR A 45 29.97 -14.51 18.52
CA TYR A 45 29.50 -15.06 19.79
C TYR A 45 30.48 -16.12 20.31
N SER A 46 30.73 -16.10 21.62
CA SER A 46 31.75 -16.95 22.24
C SER A 46 31.27 -18.39 22.40
N HIS A 47 29.96 -18.58 22.58
CA HIS A 47 29.36 -19.89 22.84
C HIS A 47 28.07 -20.09 22.04
N PHE A 48 27.76 -21.35 21.72
CA PHE A 48 26.51 -21.70 21.04
C PHE A 48 25.26 -21.34 21.87
N THR A 49 25.38 -21.37 23.21
CA THR A 49 24.33 -20.94 24.13
C THR A 49 24.02 -19.45 24.01
N GLU A 50 25.05 -18.61 23.85
CA GLU A 50 24.90 -17.17 23.61
C GLU A 50 24.15 -16.93 22.30
N LEU A 51 24.53 -17.61 21.21
CA LEU A 51 23.84 -17.54 19.93
C LEU A 51 22.34 -17.90 20.03
N ILE A 52 21.99 -18.98 20.76
CA ILE A 52 20.59 -19.36 20.99
C ILE A 52 19.82 -18.25 21.71
N ILE A 53 20.42 -17.64 22.73
CA ILE A 53 19.80 -16.54 23.48
C ILE A 53 19.51 -15.36 22.53
N HIS A 54 20.47 -14.97 21.69
CA HIS A 54 20.28 -13.91 20.72
C HIS A 54 19.17 -14.21 19.69
N PHE A 55 19.01 -15.47 19.25
CA PHE A 55 17.89 -15.87 18.38
C PHE A 55 16.52 -15.77 19.07
N VAL A 56 16.42 -16.20 20.32
CA VAL A 56 15.17 -16.11 21.10
C VAL A 56 14.80 -14.64 21.32
N ILE A 57 15.76 -13.80 21.73
CA ILE A 57 15.54 -12.38 21.92
C ILE A 57 15.20 -11.68 20.60
N ALA A 58 15.88 -12.02 19.49
CA ALA A 58 15.58 -11.46 18.16
C ALA A 58 14.14 -11.75 17.73
N THR A 59 13.64 -12.97 17.98
CA THR A 59 12.25 -13.34 17.72
C THR A 59 11.29 -12.52 18.59
N GLY A 60 11.60 -12.37 19.87
CA GLY A 60 10.83 -11.55 20.82
C GLY A 60 10.77 -10.07 20.44
N ILE A 61 11.91 -9.47 20.08
CA ILE A 61 11.99 -8.07 19.62
C ILE A 61 11.17 -7.88 18.35
N THR A 62 11.30 -8.80 17.38
CA THR A 62 10.58 -8.70 16.11
C THR A 62 9.07 -8.79 16.32
N ALA A 63 8.60 -9.78 17.08
CA ALA A 63 7.18 -9.97 17.37
C ALA A 63 6.60 -8.82 18.21
N GLY A 64 7.32 -8.40 19.26
CA GLY A 64 6.95 -7.23 20.07
C GLY A 64 6.94 -5.93 19.27
N GLY A 65 7.85 -5.81 18.30
CA GLY A 65 7.97 -4.68 17.39
C GLY A 65 6.72 -4.45 16.55
N PHE A 66 6.03 -5.51 16.12
CA PHE A 66 4.76 -5.37 15.38
C PHE A 66 3.71 -4.62 16.21
N PHE A 67 3.59 -4.96 17.49
CA PHE A 67 2.62 -4.34 18.38
C PHE A 67 3.04 -2.94 18.81
N LEU A 68 4.35 -2.74 19.02
CA LEU A 68 4.86 -1.42 19.35
C LEU A 68 4.64 -0.44 18.21
N ASP A 69 4.99 -0.79 16.97
CA ASP A 69 4.75 0.05 15.80
C ASP A 69 3.26 0.34 15.61
N LEU A 70 2.39 -0.66 15.79
CA LEU A 70 0.93 -0.49 15.74
C LEU A 70 0.44 0.53 16.78
N PHE A 71 0.97 0.48 18.00
CA PHE A 71 0.65 1.41 19.06
C PHE A 71 1.20 2.82 18.76
N LEU A 72 2.48 2.90 18.39
CA LEU A 72 3.18 4.15 18.10
C LEU A 72 2.66 4.85 16.85
N LEU A 73 1.98 4.17 15.94
CA LEU A 73 1.32 4.74 14.75
C LEU A 73 -0.19 4.94 14.94
N LYS A 74 -0.72 4.81 16.17
CA LYS A 74 -2.14 5.05 16.45
C LYS A 74 -2.59 6.44 15.98
N GLY A 75 -3.75 6.49 15.33
CA GLY A 75 -4.36 7.71 14.79
C GLY A 75 -3.93 8.10 13.37
N THR A 76 -3.03 7.34 12.73
CA THR A 76 -2.66 7.59 11.33
C THR A 76 -3.69 6.97 10.36
N PRO A 77 -3.95 7.58 9.19
CA PRO A 77 -4.97 7.16 8.22
C PRO A 77 -5.10 5.67 7.93
N THR A 78 -3.98 4.96 7.79
CA THR A 78 -3.96 3.55 7.37
C THR A 78 -3.32 2.62 8.40
N ASN A 79 -3.45 2.92 9.70
CA ASN A 79 -2.83 2.09 10.74
C ASN A 79 -3.52 0.71 10.85
N LYS A 80 -2.87 -0.35 10.40
CA LYS A 80 -3.33 -1.75 10.50
C LYS A 80 -2.17 -2.67 10.83
N ILE A 81 -2.45 -3.73 11.60
CA ILE A 81 -1.45 -4.72 11.99
C ILE A 81 -0.77 -5.38 10.77
N SER A 82 -1.54 -5.67 9.70
CA SER A 82 -0.98 -6.24 8.48
C SER A 82 0.08 -5.32 7.84
N LYS A 83 -0.24 -4.03 7.70
CA LYS A 83 0.67 -3.03 7.13
C LYS A 83 1.94 -2.90 7.96
N VAL A 84 1.82 -2.88 9.29
CA VAL A 84 2.98 -2.81 10.19
C VAL A 84 3.88 -4.05 10.04
N ILE A 85 3.29 -5.24 9.98
CA ILE A 85 4.06 -6.49 9.76
C ILE A 85 4.75 -6.48 8.40
N HIS A 86 4.11 -5.97 7.34
CA HIS A 86 4.76 -5.79 6.04
C HIS A 86 5.95 -4.84 6.14
N VAL A 87 5.82 -3.71 6.84
CA VAL A 87 6.95 -2.78 7.05
C VAL A 87 8.10 -3.49 7.76
N ALA A 88 7.81 -4.24 8.82
CA ALA A 88 8.81 -5.00 9.55
C ALA A 88 9.54 -5.97 8.60
N ALA A 89 8.81 -6.78 7.84
CA ALA A 89 9.34 -7.73 6.86
C ALA A 89 10.27 -7.06 5.83
N PHE A 90 9.79 -6.02 5.13
CA PHE A 90 10.61 -5.34 4.13
C PHE A 90 11.84 -4.69 4.75
N SER A 91 11.72 -4.08 5.93
CA SER A 91 12.84 -3.43 6.61
C SER A 91 13.89 -4.41 7.11
N SER A 92 13.49 -5.55 7.71
CA SER A 92 14.41 -6.59 8.17
C SER A 92 15.08 -7.31 7.01
N SER A 93 14.35 -7.57 5.91
CA SER A 93 14.93 -8.16 4.71
C SER A 93 15.93 -7.22 4.05
N LEU A 94 15.63 -5.92 3.97
CA LEU A 94 16.55 -4.93 3.43
C LEU A 94 17.81 -4.78 4.30
N TRP A 95 17.67 -4.86 5.62
CA TRP A 95 18.81 -4.91 6.54
C TRP A 95 19.69 -6.13 6.24
N LEU A 96 19.10 -7.34 6.21
CA LEU A 96 19.81 -8.57 5.89
C LEU A 96 20.56 -8.50 4.55
N VAL A 97 19.90 -7.99 3.51
CA VAL A 97 20.51 -7.81 2.19
C VAL A 97 21.67 -6.81 2.26
N THR A 98 21.56 -5.73 3.04
CA THR A 98 22.64 -4.75 3.20
C THR A 98 23.89 -5.37 3.83
N ILE A 99 23.71 -6.24 4.84
CA ILE A 99 24.82 -6.98 5.45
C ILE A 99 25.48 -7.92 4.44
N LEU A 100 24.67 -8.69 3.71
CA LEU A 100 25.17 -9.63 2.70
C LEU A 100 25.95 -8.93 1.59
N LEU A 101 25.44 -7.79 1.10
CA LEU A 101 26.15 -6.96 0.12
C LEU A 101 27.42 -6.35 0.71
N GLY A 102 27.39 -5.95 1.98
CA GLY A 102 28.55 -5.46 2.72
C GLY A 102 29.66 -6.51 2.80
N LEU A 103 29.33 -7.73 3.21
CA LEU A 103 30.27 -8.86 3.28
C LEU A 103 30.82 -9.24 1.90
N LEU A 104 29.96 -9.25 0.87
CA LEU A 104 30.39 -9.48 -0.51
C LEU A 104 31.38 -8.40 -0.98
N ALA A 105 31.08 -7.13 -0.70
CA ALA A 105 31.97 -6.02 -1.02
C ALA A 105 33.28 -6.09 -0.22
N ASN A 106 33.24 -6.51 1.04
CA ASN A 106 34.42 -6.71 1.87
C ASN A 106 35.38 -7.70 1.22
N ASN A 107 34.86 -8.83 0.74
CA ASN A 107 35.63 -9.87 0.07
C ASN A 107 36.19 -9.39 -1.29
N ILE A 108 35.37 -8.75 -2.12
CA ILE A 108 35.77 -8.29 -3.47
C ILE A 108 36.86 -7.20 -3.39
N PHE A 109 36.69 -6.23 -2.49
CA PHE A 109 37.62 -5.10 -2.35
C PHE A 109 38.74 -5.37 -1.34
N SER A 110 38.83 -6.60 -0.80
CA SER A 110 39.80 -7.02 0.22
C SER A 110 39.88 -6.03 1.39
N LYS A 111 38.72 -5.51 1.81
CA LYS A 111 38.62 -4.70 3.02
C LYS A 111 38.64 -5.63 4.24
N ASN A 112 39.17 -5.15 5.35
CA ASN A 112 39.12 -5.83 6.66
C ASN A 112 38.13 -5.10 7.57
N SER A 113 36.93 -4.83 7.08
CA SER A 113 35.91 -4.13 7.86
C SER A 113 35.18 -5.11 8.77
N ASP A 114 34.85 -4.66 9.97
CA ASP A 114 34.06 -5.42 10.93
C ASP A 114 32.61 -5.58 10.43
N ILE A 115 32.01 -6.76 10.67
CA ILE A 115 30.61 -7.05 10.32
C ILE A 115 29.65 -6.04 10.96
N VAL A 116 29.98 -5.57 12.16
CA VAL A 116 29.22 -4.55 12.91
C VAL A 116 29.05 -3.25 12.10
N ASN A 117 30.00 -2.92 11.20
CA ASN A 117 29.89 -1.72 10.35
C ASN A 117 28.78 -1.87 9.31
N TYR A 118 28.66 -3.06 8.71
CA TYR A 118 27.59 -3.36 7.76
C TYR A 118 26.24 -3.50 8.45
N ASP A 119 26.22 -3.97 9.69
CA ASP A 119 25.03 -3.98 10.53
C ASP A 119 24.54 -2.57 10.86
N LEU A 120 25.44 -1.66 11.25
CA LEU A 120 25.11 -0.25 11.45
C LEU A 120 24.55 0.38 10.17
N ALA A 121 25.20 0.13 9.02
CA ALA A 121 24.69 0.61 7.73
C ALA A 121 23.29 0.05 7.43
N GLY A 122 23.09 -1.25 7.65
CA GLY A 122 21.79 -1.91 7.48
C GLY A 122 20.70 -1.35 8.41
N MET A 123 21.04 -1.01 9.65
CA MET A 123 20.14 -0.33 10.60
C MET A 123 19.66 1.02 10.05
N PHE A 124 20.55 1.85 9.50
CA PHE A 124 20.18 3.14 8.89
C PHE A 124 19.32 2.97 7.64
N VAL A 125 19.66 2.02 6.76
CA VAL A 125 18.90 1.74 5.54
C VAL A 125 17.49 1.23 5.90
N ALA A 126 17.38 0.30 6.85
CA ALA A 126 16.09 -0.20 7.35
C ALA A 126 15.26 0.92 8.00
N SER A 127 15.89 1.78 8.80
CA SER A 127 15.25 2.96 9.40
C SER A 127 14.77 3.95 8.34
N GLY A 128 15.56 4.18 7.28
CA GLY A 128 15.18 5.03 6.15
C GLY A 128 13.94 4.51 5.42
N LEU A 129 13.88 3.20 5.14
CA LEU A 129 12.70 2.57 4.54
C LEU A 129 11.47 2.72 5.45
N ARG A 130 11.63 2.42 6.75
CA ARG A 130 10.56 2.57 7.75
C ARG A 130 10.04 4.00 7.79
N TYR A 131 10.94 5.00 7.88
CA TYR A 131 10.60 6.41 7.83
C TYR A 131 9.77 6.76 6.59
N GLY A 132 10.26 6.36 5.40
CA GLY A 132 9.61 6.63 4.13
C GLY A 132 8.18 6.09 4.08
N ILE A 133 7.98 4.85 4.51
CA ILE A 133 6.65 4.22 4.57
C ILE A 133 5.76 4.89 5.62
N PHE A 134 6.30 5.25 6.79
CA PHE A 134 5.52 5.90 7.85
C PHE A 134 5.01 7.29 7.46
N VAL A 135 5.81 8.07 6.72
CA VAL A 135 5.37 9.38 6.21
C VAL A 135 4.44 9.24 5.01
N SER A 136 4.81 8.42 4.01
CA SER A 136 4.07 8.35 2.74
C SER A 136 2.77 7.53 2.84
N VAL A 137 2.83 6.31 3.38
CA VAL A 137 1.71 5.37 3.42
C VAL A 137 0.88 5.57 4.67
N PHE A 138 1.51 5.59 5.85
CA PHE A 138 0.75 5.75 7.10
C PHE A 138 0.24 7.18 7.27
N GLY A 139 0.96 8.19 6.79
CA GLY A 139 0.61 9.60 6.99
C GLY A 139 0.98 10.11 8.39
N SER A 140 2.01 9.52 9.00
CA SER A 140 2.59 10.02 10.25
C SER A 140 3.40 11.30 10.00
N ARG A 141 3.41 12.20 11.00
CA ARG A 141 4.21 13.44 10.96
C ARG A 141 5.70 13.10 10.88
N ILE A 142 6.47 13.89 10.13
CA ILE A 142 7.92 13.68 9.89
C ILE A 142 8.68 13.36 11.19
N ILE A 143 8.56 14.22 12.22
CA ILE A 143 9.28 14.04 13.50
C ILE A 143 8.88 12.71 14.18
N ARG A 144 7.57 12.41 14.21
CA ARG A 144 7.06 11.15 14.77
C ARG A 144 7.60 9.95 13.99
N SER A 145 7.61 10.02 12.66
CA SER A 145 8.11 8.95 11.79
C SER A 145 9.61 8.71 11.96
N VAL A 146 10.41 9.77 12.11
CA VAL A 146 11.86 9.64 12.39
C VAL A 146 12.08 8.91 13.72
N LEU A 147 11.37 9.29 14.78
CA LEU A 147 11.52 8.62 16.08
C LEU A 147 11.14 7.14 16.00
N ILE A 148 9.96 6.82 15.45
CA ILE A 148 9.46 5.44 15.38
C ILE A 148 10.31 4.58 14.44
N SER A 149 10.87 5.17 13.37
CA SER A 149 11.69 4.41 12.42
C SER A 149 12.94 3.83 13.05
N PHE A 150 13.53 4.52 14.04
CA PHE A 150 14.75 4.08 14.73
C PHE A 150 14.52 3.19 15.95
N ILE A 151 13.40 3.32 16.67
CA ILE A 151 13.18 2.58 17.94
C ILE A 151 13.45 1.08 17.79
N MET A 152 12.81 0.43 16.83
CA MET A 152 12.96 -1.02 16.63
C MET A 152 14.33 -1.42 16.09
N PRO A 153 14.86 -0.79 15.03
CA PRO A 153 16.21 -1.09 14.57
C PRO A 153 17.29 -0.88 15.63
N THR A 154 17.19 0.15 16.47
CA THR A 154 18.15 0.38 17.55
C THR A 154 18.04 -0.68 18.66
N ILE A 155 16.83 -1.04 19.10
CA ILE A 155 16.65 -2.14 20.07
C ILE A 155 17.22 -3.45 19.50
N PHE A 156 16.94 -3.74 18.24
CA PHE A 156 17.46 -4.95 17.59
C PHE A 156 18.98 -4.93 17.46
N PHE A 157 19.58 -3.79 17.13
CA PHE A 157 21.02 -3.60 17.07
C PHE A 157 21.70 -3.85 18.42
N THR A 158 21.08 -3.48 19.55
CA THR A 158 21.66 -3.81 20.87
C THR A 158 21.70 -5.32 21.14
N ASN A 159 20.73 -6.09 20.63
CA ASN A 159 20.73 -7.55 20.75
C ASN A 159 21.73 -8.22 19.80
N LEU A 160 22.23 -7.54 18.79
CA LEU A 160 23.22 -8.09 17.87
C LEU A 160 24.63 -8.12 18.48
N LEU A 161 24.92 -7.20 19.40
CA LEU A 161 26.24 -7.08 20.01
C LEU A 161 26.47 -8.22 21.01
N PRO A 162 27.59 -8.99 20.91
CA PRO A 162 27.93 -10.00 21.90
C PRO A 162 28.06 -9.41 23.30
N TYR A 163 27.69 -10.15 24.34
CA TYR A 163 27.69 -9.61 25.72
C TYR A 163 29.07 -9.23 26.23
N THR A 164 30.11 -9.88 25.69
CA THR A 164 31.50 -9.64 26.03
C THR A 164 32.12 -8.50 25.24
N SER A 165 31.45 -8.00 24.19
CA SER A 165 31.96 -6.92 23.35
C SER A 165 31.82 -5.57 24.03
N THR A 166 32.87 -4.76 24.01
CA THR A 166 32.78 -3.35 24.39
C THR A 166 32.46 -2.54 23.14
N PHE A 167 31.24 -2.00 23.07
CA PHE A 167 30.84 -1.14 21.97
C PHE A 167 31.38 0.28 22.19
N THR A 168 32.45 0.63 21.48
CA THR A 168 33.05 1.96 21.48
C THR A 168 32.50 2.80 20.33
N LEU A 169 31.62 3.74 20.64
CA LEU A 169 30.98 4.61 19.64
C LEU A 169 32.01 5.38 18.79
N HIS A 170 33.15 5.75 19.39
CA HIS A 170 34.22 6.49 18.71
C HIS A 170 34.75 5.73 17.48
N ASP A 171 34.87 4.41 17.54
CA ASP A 171 35.44 3.61 16.46
C ASP A 171 34.47 3.42 15.28
N ARG A 172 33.26 3.96 15.38
CA ARG A 172 32.16 3.81 14.41
C ARG A 172 31.57 5.15 13.95
N VAL A 173 32.29 6.26 14.19
CA VAL A 173 31.84 7.61 13.85
C VAL A 173 31.61 7.77 12.34
N THR A 174 32.47 7.16 11.51
CA THR A 174 32.35 7.24 10.04
C THR A 174 31.04 6.64 9.55
N GLU A 175 30.69 5.45 10.05
CA GLU A 175 29.46 4.74 9.71
C GLU A 175 28.23 5.51 10.19
N LEU A 176 28.29 6.09 11.39
CA LEU A 176 27.22 6.92 11.94
C LEU A 176 27.00 8.18 11.10
N VAL A 177 28.06 8.87 10.69
CA VAL A 177 27.98 10.07 9.85
C VAL A 177 27.42 9.72 8.48
N MET A 178 27.93 8.67 7.83
CA MET A 178 27.46 8.24 6.52
C MET A 178 26.02 7.75 6.55
N GLY A 179 25.64 6.94 7.55
CA GLY A 179 24.27 6.47 7.74
C GLY A 179 23.30 7.61 8.00
N SER A 180 23.68 8.57 8.84
CA SER A 180 22.89 9.77 9.12
C SER A 180 22.73 10.66 7.88
N LEU A 181 23.77 10.78 7.05
CA LEU A 181 23.73 11.52 5.79
C LEU A 181 22.74 10.86 4.82
N ILE A 182 22.83 9.54 4.61
CA ILE A 182 21.91 8.79 3.73
C ILE A 182 20.46 8.94 4.22
N PHE A 183 20.24 8.78 5.54
CA PHE A 183 18.92 8.96 6.13
C PHE A 183 18.39 10.37 5.89
N THR A 184 19.22 11.40 6.10
CA THR A 184 18.85 12.81 5.89
C THR A 184 18.50 13.09 4.43
N VAL A 185 19.27 12.54 3.47
CA VAL A 185 18.93 12.62 2.04
C VAL A 185 17.58 11.98 1.77
N GLY A 186 17.27 10.83 2.38
CA GLY A 186 15.96 10.19 2.29
C GLY A 186 14.83 11.06 2.86
N VAL A 187 15.06 11.75 3.97
CA VAL A 187 14.12 12.72 4.56
C VAL A 187 13.88 13.88 3.58
N VAL A 188 14.94 14.51 3.06
CA VAL A 188 14.82 15.61 2.10
C VAL A 188 14.06 15.15 0.85
N TRP A 189 14.43 13.99 0.28
CA TRP A 189 13.76 13.44 -0.90
C TRP A 189 12.27 13.17 -0.66
N SER A 190 11.91 12.67 0.52
CA SER A 190 10.50 12.45 0.89
C SER A 190 9.69 13.74 0.91
N ILE A 191 10.28 14.85 1.40
CA ILE A 191 9.63 16.18 1.43
C ILE A 191 9.46 16.71 0.00
N LEU A 192 10.47 16.56 -0.85
CA LEU A 192 10.40 16.95 -2.25
C LEU A 192 9.33 16.15 -3.00
N THR A 193 9.28 14.84 -2.77
CA THR A 193 8.28 13.94 -3.38
C THR A 193 6.86 14.30 -2.94
N ASP A 194 6.65 14.59 -1.65
CA ASP A 194 5.35 15.02 -1.14
C ASP A 194 4.88 16.32 -1.81
N ARG A 195 5.81 17.24 -2.08
CA ARG A 195 5.56 18.54 -2.71
C ARG A 195 5.56 18.53 -4.24
N ALA A 196 5.88 17.39 -4.89
CA ALA A 196 6.00 17.31 -6.34
C ALA A 196 4.70 17.67 -7.09
N GLY A 197 3.54 17.55 -6.42
CA GLY A 197 2.24 17.90 -7.00
C GLY A 197 1.90 19.39 -6.98
N CYS A 198 2.71 20.25 -6.35
CA CYS A 198 2.42 21.67 -6.22
C CYS A 198 2.49 22.42 -7.57
N PRO A 199 1.60 23.39 -7.85
CA PRO A 199 0.54 23.89 -6.97
C PRO A 199 -0.78 23.11 -7.05
N ASN A 200 -0.90 22.15 -7.97
CA ASN A 200 -2.16 21.44 -8.24
C ASN A 200 -2.63 20.59 -7.06
N PHE A 201 -1.69 19.93 -6.38
CA PHE A 201 -1.94 19.12 -5.20
C PHE A 201 -0.98 19.52 -4.08
N LYS A 202 -1.54 19.89 -2.92
CA LYS A 202 -0.75 20.34 -1.76
C LYS A 202 0.16 19.27 -1.16
N SER A 203 -0.17 17.99 -1.36
CA SER A 203 0.58 16.84 -0.87
C SER A 203 0.25 15.61 -1.72
N THR A 204 1.24 15.04 -2.37
CA THR A 204 1.10 13.79 -3.14
C THR A 204 0.89 12.61 -2.20
N PHE A 205 1.47 12.63 -0.99
CA PHE A 205 1.27 11.58 0.00
C PHE A 205 -0.17 11.55 0.52
N ARG A 206 -0.85 12.69 0.64
CA ARG A 206 -2.30 12.70 0.98
C ARG A 206 -3.15 11.99 -0.07
N ILE A 207 -2.83 12.15 -1.36
CA ILE A 207 -3.53 11.45 -2.45
C ILE A 207 -3.24 9.96 -2.34
N LEU A 208 -1.98 9.57 -2.17
CA LEU A 208 -1.59 8.17 -2.00
C LEU A 208 -2.33 7.53 -0.82
N GLN A 209 -2.39 8.22 0.32
CA GLN A 209 -3.10 7.76 1.52
C GLN A 209 -4.60 7.62 1.26
N ALA A 210 -5.24 8.61 0.64
CA ALA A 210 -6.65 8.57 0.30
C ALA A 210 -6.98 7.42 -0.66
N PHE A 211 -6.15 7.24 -1.69
CA PHE A 211 -6.27 6.13 -2.63
C PHE A 211 -6.10 4.77 -1.94
N LEU A 212 -5.07 4.60 -1.10
CA LEU A 212 -4.85 3.34 -0.37
C LEU A 212 -5.98 3.07 0.63
N SER A 213 -6.53 4.09 1.29
CA SER A 213 -7.72 3.96 2.14
C SER A 213 -8.96 3.52 1.34
N ALA A 214 -9.18 4.10 0.16
CA ALA A 214 -10.29 3.70 -0.72
C ALA A 214 -10.12 2.25 -1.20
N TRP A 215 -8.94 1.92 -1.74
CA TRP A 215 -8.66 0.62 -2.37
C TRP A 215 -8.60 -0.54 -1.36
N THR A 216 -7.93 -0.34 -0.22
CA THR A 216 -7.68 -1.43 0.75
C THR A 216 -8.71 -1.49 1.88
N GLU A 217 -9.53 -0.44 2.04
CA GLU A 217 -10.43 -0.31 3.18
C GLU A 217 -11.86 0.10 2.79
N ASN A 218 -12.17 0.31 1.51
CA ASN A 218 -13.45 0.85 1.03
C ASN A 218 -13.84 2.15 1.76
N ARG A 219 -12.85 3.01 2.04
CA ARG A 219 -13.00 4.34 2.64
C ARG A 219 -12.62 5.42 1.62
N GLN A 220 -13.55 5.70 0.70
CA GLN A 220 -13.32 6.60 -0.43
C GLN A 220 -13.48 8.09 -0.09
N GLU A 221 -13.98 8.45 1.10
CA GLU A 221 -14.41 9.83 1.43
C GLU A 221 -13.29 10.84 1.22
N LYS A 222 -12.07 10.53 1.67
CA LYS A 222 -10.92 11.44 1.51
C LYS A 222 -10.52 11.64 0.05
N MET A 223 -10.69 10.62 -0.79
CA MET A 223 -10.37 10.72 -2.21
C MET A 223 -11.47 11.47 -2.96
N GLU A 224 -12.72 11.21 -2.58
CA GLU A 224 -13.90 11.96 -3.03
C GLU A 224 -13.77 13.45 -2.69
N ASP A 225 -13.37 13.83 -1.47
CA ASP A 225 -13.13 15.22 -1.09
C ASP A 225 -12.04 15.89 -1.96
N ILE A 226 -10.97 15.15 -2.28
CA ILE A 226 -9.89 15.65 -3.13
C ILE A 226 -10.40 15.89 -4.55
N PHE A 227 -11.14 14.94 -5.13
CA PHE A 227 -11.71 15.07 -6.47
C PHE A 227 -12.79 16.14 -6.53
N GLU A 228 -13.70 16.19 -5.55
CA GLU A 228 -14.77 17.17 -5.43
C GLU A 228 -14.21 18.61 -5.37
N SER A 229 -13.14 18.82 -4.60
CA SER A 229 -12.49 20.14 -4.49
C SER A 229 -11.85 20.65 -5.80
N ARG A 230 -11.72 19.78 -6.80
CA ARG A 230 -11.11 20.05 -8.10
C ARG A 230 -12.07 19.87 -9.27
N SER A 231 -13.29 19.41 -9.03
CA SER A 231 -14.34 19.32 -10.05
C SER A 231 -14.99 20.67 -10.31
N LYS A 232 -15.65 20.75 -11.46
CA LYS A 232 -16.50 21.86 -11.87
C LYS A 232 -17.93 21.36 -12.05
N VAL A 233 -18.89 22.25 -11.83
CA VAL A 233 -20.28 21.97 -12.22
C VAL A 233 -20.36 21.96 -13.74
N ASP A 234 -20.98 20.93 -14.30
CA ASP A 234 -21.17 20.77 -15.74
C ASP A 234 -22.53 20.11 -16.02
N GLU A 235 -23.04 20.28 -17.23
CA GLU A 235 -24.27 19.64 -17.68
C GLU A 235 -23.97 18.37 -18.47
N ILE A 236 -24.45 17.24 -17.95
CA ILE A 236 -24.28 15.93 -18.57
C ILE A 236 -25.52 15.54 -19.36
N ARG A 237 -25.33 14.89 -20.51
CA ARG A 237 -26.41 14.35 -21.33
C ARG A 237 -26.46 12.83 -21.18
N THR A 238 -27.66 12.31 -21.02
CA THR A 238 -27.91 10.86 -21.05
C THR A 238 -29.02 10.57 -22.04
N ARG A 239 -28.71 9.78 -23.06
CA ARG A 239 -29.69 9.36 -24.07
C ARG A 239 -30.26 8.02 -23.66
N MET A 240 -31.58 7.88 -23.74
CA MET A 240 -32.24 6.63 -23.35
C MET A 240 -33.33 6.26 -24.33
N MET A 241 -33.49 4.95 -24.52
CA MET A 241 -34.60 4.35 -25.23
C MET A 241 -35.34 3.43 -24.26
N LYS A 242 -36.64 3.64 -24.10
CA LYS A 242 -37.52 2.82 -23.27
C LYS A 242 -38.35 1.92 -24.18
N PHE A 243 -38.22 0.61 -24.01
CA PHE A 243 -39.10 -0.38 -24.61
C PHE A 243 -40.12 -0.83 -23.56
N GLU A 244 -41.40 -0.73 -23.90
CA GLU A 244 -42.49 -1.17 -23.04
C GLU A 244 -43.18 -2.36 -23.68
N ARG A 245 -43.15 -3.50 -22.99
CA ARG A 245 -43.77 -4.73 -23.44
C ARG A 245 -45.25 -4.74 -23.04
N GLN A 246 -46.05 -5.55 -23.74
CA GLN A 246 -47.47 -5.73 -23.45
C GLN A 246 -47.74 -6.25 -22.02
N ASP A 247 -46.80 -6.99 -21.43
CA ASP A 247 -46.85 -7.48 -20.04
C ASP A 247 -46.45 -6.42 -19.01
N GLY A 248 -46.28 -5.16 -19.43
CA GLY A 248 -45.88 -4.03 -18.58
C GLY A 248 -44.39 -3.99 -18.24
N LYS A 249 -43.59 -4.96 -18.69
CA LYS A 249 -42.13 -4.94 -18.44
C LYS A 249 -41.47 -3.86 -19.28
N GLN A 250 -40.58 -3.11 -18.64
CA GLN A 250 -39.83 -2.02 -19.25
C GLN A 250 -38.37 -2.43 -19.40
N VAL A 251 -37.81 -2.25 -20.59
CA VAL A 251 -36.39 -2.45 -20.88
C VAL A 251 -35.81 -1.13 -21.34
N PHE A 252 -34.68 -0.74 -20.76
CA PHE A 252 -34.01 0.52 -21.06
C PHE A 252 -32.71 0.27 -21.82
N VAL A 253 -32.45 1.05 -22.86
CA VAL A 253 -31.10 1.19 -23.42
C VAL A 253 -30.61 2.56 -22.98
N VAL A 254 -29.51 2.60 -22.23
CA VAL A 254 -29.01 3.81 -21.57
C VAL A 254 -27.61 4.11 -22.09
N LEU A 255 -27.43 5.31 -22.63
CA LEU A 255 -26.17 5.82 -23.15
C LEU A 255 -25.81 7.11 -22.41
N PRO A 256 -25.12 7.03 -21.27
CA PRO A 256 -24.66 8.20 -20.52
C PRO A 256 -23.41 8.79 -21.15
N ASP A 257 -23.32 10.12 -21.26
CA ASP A 257 -22.08 10.82 -21.67
C ASP A 257 -21.05 10.90 -20.51
N ILE A 258 -21.05 9.89 -19.63
CA ILE A 258 -20.22 9.81 -18.42
C ILE A 258 -19.35 8.57 -18.50
N HIS A 259 -18.04 8.77 -18.39
CA HIS A 259 -17.09 7.67 -18.33
C HIS A 259 -17.02 7.12 -16.88
N PRO A 260 -17.00 5.79 -16.67
CA PRO A 260 -16.77 5.21 -15.35
C PRO A 260 -15.42 5.65 -14.78
N GLY A 261 -15.39 6.07 -13.51
CA GLY A 261 -14.14 6.47 -12.86
C GLY A 261 -13.07 5.37 -12.87
N PRO A 262 -11.79 5.68 -13.08
CA PRO A 262 -10.74 4.66 -13.22
C PRO A 262 -10.41 3.90 -11.92
N PHE A 263 -10.89 4.37 -10.77
CA PHE A 263 -10.52 3.86 -9.46
C PHE A 263 -11.74 3.42 -8.65
N ASN A 264 -11.97 2.12 -8.52
CA ASN A 264 -12.98 1.58 -7.62
C ASN A 264 -12.51 1.66 -6.15
N PRO A 265 -13.36 2.04 -5.17
CA PRO A 265 -14.80 2.32 -5.25
C PRO A 265 -15.18 3.82 -5.31
N ILE A 266 -14.33 4.68 -5.88
CA ILE A 266 -14.48 6.14 -5.81
C ILE A 266 -15.54 6.63 -6.80
N GLY A 267 -16.53 7.38 -6.31
CA GLY A 267 -17.53 8.06 -7.12
C GLY A 267 -18.21 7.18 -8.17
N GLY A 268 -18.11 7.59 -9.43
CA GLY A 268 -18.70 6.92 -10.59
C GLY A 268 -17.98 5.67 -11.09
N SER A 269 -17.02 5.09 -10.35
CA SER A 269 -16.21 3.96 -10.83
C SER A 269 -17.02 2.74 -11.27
N ASN A 270 -18.17 2.49 -10.62
CA ASN A 270 -19.05 1.36 -10.91
C ASN A 270 -20.40 1.79 -11.52
N LEU A 271 -20.39 2.88 -12.31
CA LEU A 271 -21.60 3.48 -12.87
C LEU A 271 -22.46 2.51 -13.70
N PRO A 272 -21.91 1.64 -14.57
CA PRO A 272 -22.74 0.74 -15.37
C PRO A 272 -23.57 -0.23 -14.52
N HIS A 273 -22.96 -0.80 -13.48
CA HIS A 273 -23.65 -1.67 -12.54
C HIS A 273 -24.71 -0.90 -11.72
N LYS A 274 -24.41 0.34 -11.32
CA LYS A 274 -25.38 1.19 -10.61
C LYS A 274 -26.60 1.52 -11.48
N LEU A 275 -26.39 1.87 -12.75
CA LEU A 275 -27.47 2.10 -13.72
C LEU A 275 -28.29 0.83 -13.97
N PHE A 276 -27.64 -0.31 -14.16
CA PHE A 276 -28.32 -1.59 -14.32
C PHE A 276 -29.26 -1.91 -13.16
N ASN A 277 -28.79 -1.70 -11.91
CA ASN A 277 -29.61 -1.93 -10.73
C ASN A 277 -30.71 -0.86 -10.56
N PHE A 278 -30.44 0.40 -10.90
CA PHE A 278 -31.43 1.47 -10.87
C PHE A 278 -32.65 1.15 -11.74
N PHE A 279 -32.43 0.59 -12.93
CA PHE A 279 -33.49 0.12 -13.83
C PHE A 279 -33.92 -1.34 -13.55
N GLN A 280 -33.87 -1.78 -12.29
CA GLN A 280 -34.34 -3.09 -11.84
C GLN A 280 -33.77 -4.28 -12.64
N LYS A 281 -32.50 -4.19 -13.06
CA LYS A 281 -31.81 -5.21 -13.86
C LYS A 281 -32.39 -5.41 -15.27
N ASN A 282 -33.16 -4.44 -15.76
CA ASN A 282 -33.73 -4.42 -17.11
C ASN A 282 -33.17 -3.26 -17.94
N ALA A 283 -31.85 -3.08 -17.91
CA ALA A 283 -31.18 -2.09 -18.75
C ALA A 283 -29.96 -2.65 -19.48
N ILE A 284 -29.77 -2.19 -20.71
CA ILE A 284 -28.51 -2.30 -21.43
C ILE A 284 -27.81 -0.96 -21.28
N VAL A 285 -26.73 -0.93 -20.51
CA VAL A 285 -25.93 0.28 -20.31
C VAL A 285 -24.78 0.27 -21.29
N LEU A 286 -24.81 1.22 -22.22
CA LEU A 286 -23.81 1.37 -23.27
C LEU A 286 -22.75 2.38 -22.83
N HIS A 287 -21.58 2.30 -23.48
CA HIS A 287 -20.51 3.27 -23.32
C HIS A 287 -20.58 4.29 -24.46
N SER A 288 -20.55 5.58 -24.12
CA SER A 288 -20.60 6.69 -25.07
C SER A 288 -19.19 7.19 -25.43
N ILE A 289 -19.10 8.09 -26.42
CA ILE A 289 -17.86 8.81 -26.71
C ILE A 289 -17.65 9.86 -25.60
N SER A 290 -17.08 9.42 -24.47
CA SER A 290 -16.80 10.23 -23.28
C SER A 290 -15.35 10.02 -22.82
N ASP A 291 -14.69 11.12 -22.46
CA ASP A 291 -13.40 11.11 -21.77
C ASP A 291 -13.61 11.20 -20.25
N HIS A 292 -12.51 11.32 -19.50
CA HIS A 292 -12.59 11.43 -18.04
C HIS A 292 -12.92 12.84 -17.50
N SER A 293 -13.25 13.80 -18.36
CA SER A 293 -13.57 15.17 -17.94
C SER A 293 -14.92 15.27 -17.23
N LEU A 294 -15.83 14.31 -17.48
CA LEU A 294 -17.19 14.25 -16.93
C LEU A 294 -17.35 13.14 -15.88
N ASN A 295 -16.25 12.60 -15.36
CA ASN A 295 -16.30 11.61 -14.29
C ASN A 295 -17.03 12.19 -13.06
N LEU A 296 -17.97 11.42 -12.51
CA LEU A 296 -18.64 11.80 -11.26
C LEU A 296 -17.69 11.60 -10.07
N PRO A 297 -17.32 12.68 -9.35
CA PRO A 297 -16.25 12.65 -8.35
C PRO A 297 -16.63 11.90 -7.07
N THR A 298 -17.92 11.88 -6.71
CA THR A 298 -18.41 11.38 -5.43
C THR A 298 -19.63 10.47 -5.57
N ILE A 299 -19.89 9.61 -4.59
CA ILE A 299 -21.12 8.80 -4.56
C ILE A 299 -22.36 9.68 -4.49
N SER A 300 -22.28 10.85 -3.85
CA SER A 300 -23.39 11.80 -3.78
C SER A 300 -23.77 12.32 -5.17
N GLU A 301 -22.79 12.73 -5.99
CA GLU A 301 -23.04 13.13 -7.37
C GLU A 301 -23.54 11.97 -8.24
N VAL A 302 -23.10 10.73 -7.98
CA VAL A 302 -23.70 9.53 -8.61
C VAL A 302 -25.17 9.38 -8.24
N ASN A 303 -25.54 9.52 -6.98
CA ASN A 303 -26.93 9.38 -6.55
C ASN A 303 -27.81 10.50 -7.12
N LYS A 304 -27.31 11.74 -7.14
CA LYS A 304 -27.97 12.88 -7.78
C LYS A 304 -28.17 12.66 -9.26
N TYR A 305 -27.17 12.12 -9.95
CA TYR A 305 -27.31 11.72 -11.35
C TYR A 305 -28.40 10.64 -11.52
N LEU A 306 -28.39 9.57 -10.73
CA LEU A 306 -29.41 8.52 -10.81
C LEU A 306 -30.83 9.05 -10.52
N GLU A 307 -30.99 9.90 -9.50
CA GLU A 307 -32.26 10.55 -9.19
C GLU A 307 -32.77 11.42 -10.35
N SER A 308 -31.87 12.12 -11.05
CA SER A 308 -32.23 12.94 -12.22
C SER A 308 -32.85 12.11 -13.36
N LEU A 309 -32.51 10.83 -13.47
CA LEU A 309 -33.06 9.92 -14.49
C LEU A 309 -34.53 9.55 -14.25
N LYS A 310 -35.14 9.94 -13.12
CA LYS A 310 -36.59 9.79 -12.92
C LYS A 310 -37.39 10.83 -13.70
N ASN A 311 -36.80 11.98 -14.02
CA ASN A 311 -37.47 13.12 -14.65
C ASN A 311 -37.19 13.17 -16.16
N LEU A 312 -37.61 12.13 -16.88
CA LEU A 312 -37.31 11.99 -18.31
C LEU A 312 -38.23 12.82 -19.19
N ILE A 313 -37.61 13.52 -20.14
CA ILE A 313 -38.31 14.24 -21.19
C ILE A 313 -38.39 13.33 -22.41
N ILE A 314 -39.58 12.86 -22.75
CA ILE A 314 -39.83 12.08 -23.97
C ILE A 314 -39.67 13.02 -25.17
N LYS A 315 -38.64 12.79 -25.99
CA LYS A 315 -38.41 13.53 -27.23
C LYS A 315 -39.18 12.93 -28.41
N ASN A 316 -39.16 11.60 -28.53
CA ASN A 316 -39.81 10.85 -29.60
C ASN A 316 -40.44 9.58 -29.01
N SER A 317 -41.52 9.09 -29.64
CA SER A 317 -42.19 7.84 -29.31
C SER A 317 -42.69 7.15 -30.59
N GLY A 318 -42.75 5.83 -30.59
CA GLY A 318 -43.27 5.03 -31.71
C GLY A 318 -43.65 3.63 -31.24
N ASN A 319 -44.49 2.95 -32.02
CA ASN A 319 -45.04 1.63 -31.69
C ASN A 319 -44.51 0.50 -32.60
N GLU A 320 -43.72 0.85 -33.61
CA GLU A 320 -43.20 -0.08 -34.63
C GLU A 320 -41.69 0.14 -34.81
N CYS A 321 -40.96 -0.94 -35.09
CA CYS A 321 -39.54 -0.90 -35.43
C CYS A 321 -39.35 -0.89 -36.95
N SER A 322 -38.25 -0.32 -37.42
CA SER A 322 -37.85 -0.42 -38.83
C SER A 322 -37.65 -1.88 -39.24
N LEU A 323 -38.13 -2.24 -40.42
CA LEU A 323 -37.87 -3.52 -41.08
C LEU A 323 -36.55 -3.42 -41.88
N PRO A 324 -35.80 -4.52 -42.03
CA PRO A 324 -34.55 -4.55 -42.80
C PRO A 324 -34.73 -4.31 -44.30
#